data_AF-A0A960ER40-F1
#
_entry.id   AF-A0A960ER40-F1
#
_cell.length_a   1.000
_cell.length_b   1.000
_cell.length_c   1.000
_cell.angle_alpha   90.00
_cell.angle_beta   90.00
_cell.angle_gamma   90.00
#
_symmetry.space_group_name_H-M   'P 1'
#
loop_
_entity.id
_entity.type
_entity.pdbx_description
1 polymer ?
#
loop_
_entity_poly.entity_id
_entity_poly.type
_entity_poly.pdbx_seq_one_letter_code
_entity_poly.pdbx_strand_id
1 'polypeptide(L)'
;PGYDGHCRDRDLEPGPGRALRFKVPREGRTGWHDLVRGDVSFANVDLEDFVVVRGNGTPLFLLANAYDDADMGITHVIRGEDHVNSTPKYLLLLDALGMARPKAFAHMPLLVNEQRKKLSKRRDDVSVADYRDRGFLPEAMVNYLSLLGWGPADGVEVRPVAEIVDLYRLEDVNPSPAFFDPKKLSFVNAEHIRSLSTAEFVRRAEPFLSRGPASLAALESLATETQERVRTLTEVEPMIEFLVVDEPEMDEASWNKAITKGRNVTEMLDATIGRLEALDEDSWTPPAVQEAVGAAAIDAGLVNAEGAPQLSKAQGPVRVALTGRTVGLPLWESIVELGRERTLDRLRATRARL
;
A
#
# COMPACT_ATOMS: atom_id res chain seq x y z
N PRO A 1 -40.91 -4.61 -11.01
CA PRO A 1 -39.82 -3.86 -11.70
C PRO A 1 -39.30 -4.67 -12.88
N GLY A 2 -39.02 -4.03 -14.01
CA GLY A 2 -38.65 -4.71 -15.25
C GLY A 2 -39.66 -4.43 -16.38
N TYR A 3 -39.30 -4.85 -17.59
CA TYR A 3 -40.18 -4.69 -18.75
C TYR A 3 -41.34 -5.68 -18.71
N ASP A 4 -42.55 -5.19 -18.97
CA ASP A 4 -43.82 -5.94 -18.88
C ASP A 4 -44.13 -6.80 -20.11
N GLY A 5 -43.29 -6.75 -21.14
CA GLY A 5 -43.52 -7.47 -22.39
C GLY A 5 -44.47 -6.77 -23.37
N HIS A 6 -44.84 -5.50 -23.15
CA HIS A 6 -45.86 -4.79 -23.93
C HIS A 6 -45.71 -4.88 -25.47
N CYS A 7 -44.48 -4.99 -25.98
CA CYS A 7 -44.15 -5.05 -27.41
C CYS A 7 -43.55 -6.40 -27.86
N ARG A 8 -43.54 -7.43 -26.99
CA ARG A 8 -42.81 -8.68 -27.23
C ARG A 8 -43.29 -9.48 -28.46
N ASP A 9 -44.60 -9.43 -28.71
CA ASP A 9 -45.29 -10.21 -29.74
C ASP A 9 -46.15 -9.33 -30.64
N ARG A 10 -45.71 -8.07 -30.86
CA ARG A 10 -46.42 -7.07 -31.70
C ARG A 10 -45.77 -6.86 -33.08
N ASP A 11 -44.82 -7.72 -33.46
CA ASP A 11 -44.13 -7.71 -34.77
C ASP A 11 -43.71 -6.31 -35.22
N LEU A 12 -43.00 -5.61 -34.33
CA LEU A 12 -42.55 -4.25 -34.55
C LEU A 12 -41.25 -4.23 -35.37
N GLU A 13 -41.27 -3.58 -36.53
CA GLU A 13 -40.06 -3.36 -37.35
C GLU A 13 -39.04 -2.40 -36.69
N PRO A 14 -37.76 -2.41 -37.09
CA PRO A 14 -36.82 -1.36 -36.69
C PRO A 14 -37.33 0.05 -37.09
N GLY A 15 -37.08 1.06 -36.26
CA GLY A 15 -37.51 2.43 -36.56
C GLY A 15 -36.91 3.50 -35.65
N PRO A 16 -36.99 4.79 -36.03
CA PRO A 16 -36.38 5.87 -35.25
C PRO A 16 -36.85 5.91 -33.79
N GLY A 17 -35.91 5.99 -32.85
CA GLY A 17 -36.20 6.05 -31.42
C GLY A 17 -36.63 4.71 -30.80
N ARG A 18 -36.72 3.64 -31.58
CA ARG A 18 -37.12 2.30 -31.10
C ARG A 18 -35.90 1.53 -30.63
N ALA A 19 -35.85 1.20 -29.35
CA ALA A 19 -34.81 0.35 -28.78
C ALA A 19 -35.02 -1.12 -29.19
N LEU A 20 -33.94 -1.83 -29.46
CA LEU A 20 -33.95 -3.28 -29.66
C LEU A 20 -33.85 -3.97 -28.31
N ARG A 21 -34.76 -4.91 -28.03
CA ARG A 21 -34.72 -5.77 -26.83
C ARG A 21 -34.43 -7.20 -27.22
N PHE A 22 -33.67 -7.89 -26.38
CA PHE A 22 -33.48 -9.32 -26.50
C PHE A 22 -34.70 -10.05 -25.95
N LYS A 23 -35.26 -10.96 -26.75
CA LYS A 23 -36.41 -11.78 -26.39
C LYS A 23 -35.93 -13.00 -25.59
N VAL A 24 -35.98 -12.92 -24.27
CA VAL A 24 -35.52 -14.00 -23.39
C VAL A 24 -36.49 -15.19 -23.46
N PRO A 25 -36.03 -16.45 -23.58
CA PRO A 25 -36.89 -17.63 -23.48
C PRO A 25 -37.68 -17.64 -22.16
N ARG A 26 -38.94 -18.10 -22.15
CA ARG A 26 -39.75 -18.13 -20.90
C ARG A 26 -39.58 -19.43 -20.11
N GLU A 27 -39.11 -20.49 -20.76
CA GLU A 27 -38.89 -21.79 -20.15
C GLU A 27 -37.39 -22.12 -20.05
N GLY A 28 -37.06 -23.08 -19.19
CA GLY A 28 -35.70 -23.56 -18.99
C GLY A 28 -34.87 -22.72 -18.02
N ARG A 29 -33.57 -23.03 -17.98
CA ARG A 29 -32.59 -22.38 -17.14
C ARG A 29 -31.35 -22.04 -17.95
N THR A 30 -30.71 -20.93 -17.61
CA THR A 30 -29.39 -20.57 -18.13
C THR A 30 -28.39 -20.66 -17.00
N GLY A 31 -27.37 -21.51 -17.17
CA GLY A 31 -26.34 -21.73 -16.17
C GLY A 31 -24.97 -21.98 -16.78
N TRP A 32 -23.96 -21.94 -15.93
CA TRP A 32 -22.55 -22.18 -16.24
C TRP A 32 -21.82 -22.70 -15.00
N HIS A 33 -20.66 -23.30 -15.22
CA HIS A 33 -19.72 -23.63 -14.15
C HIS A 33 -18.73 -22.47 -13.99
N ASP A 34 -18.67 -21.91 -12.80
CA ASP A 34 -17.76 -20.85 -12.41
C ASP A 34 -16.59 -21.41 -11.58
N LEU A 35 -15.36 -21.05 -11.93
CA LEU A 35 -14.16 -21.52 -11.24
C LEU A 35 -14.09 -21.07 -9.78
N VAL A 36 -14.77 -19.98 -9.40
CA VAL A 36 -14.77 -19.43 -8.03
C VAL A 36 -16.09 -19.73 -7.32
N ARG A 37 -17.23 -19.61 -8.03
CA ARG A 37 -18.58 -19.77 -7.45
C ARG A 37 -19.15 -21.18 -7.57
N GLY A 38 -18.52 -22.08 -8.33
CA GLY A 38 -19.08 -23.39 -8.67
C GLY A 38 -20.25 -23.28 -9.67
N ASP A 39 -21.20 -24.21 -9.61
CA ASP A 39 -22.34 -24.23 -10.53
C ASP A 39 -23.34 -23.10 -10.22
N VAL A 40 -23.55 -22.22 -11.20
CA VAL A 40 -24.50 -21.10 -11.09
C VAL A 40 -25.58 -21.24 -12.16
N SER A 41 -26.85 -21.06 -11.79
CA SER A 41 -27.96 -21.08 -12.76
C SER A 41 -29.13 -20.18 -12.36
N PHE A 42 -29.80 -19.63 -13.37
CA PHE A 42 -30.97 -18.77 -13.24
C PHE A 42 -32.14 -19.38 -14.03
N ALA A 43 -33.37 -19.25 -13.52
CA ALA A 43 -34.54 -19.61 -14.31
C ALA A 43 -34.76 -18.52 -15.36
N ASN A 44 -35.05 -18.92 -16.60
CA ASN A 44 -35.21 -17.94 -17.68
C ASN A 44 -36.45 -17.05 -17.47
N VAL A 45 -37.45 -17.55 -16.73
CA VAL A 45 -38.64 -16.78 -16.33
C VAL A 45 -38.31 -15.57 -15.43
N ASP A 46 -37.22 -15.64 -14.66
CA ASP A 46 -36.79 -14.56 -13.77
C ASP A 46 -36.00 -13.46 -14.52
N LEU A 47 -35.69 -13.69 -15.80
CA LEU A 47 -34.97 -12.78 -16.65
C LEU A 47 -35.94 -11.98 -17.54
N GLU A 48 -35.83 -10.65 -17.48
CA GLU A 48 -36.62 -9.73 -18.30
C GLU A 48 -36.09 -9.61 -19.74
N ASP A 49 -36.94 -9.18 -20.68
CA ASP A 49 -36.46 -8.75 -22.00
C ASP A 49 -35.71 -7.44 -21.88
N PHE A 50 -34.39 -7.51 -21.96
CA PHE A 50 -33.49 -6.40 -21.73
C PHE A 50 -33.15 -5.68 -23.04
N VAL A 51 -32.90 -4.39 -22.96
CA VAL A 51 -32.45 -3.60 -24.12
C VAL A 51 -31.03 -4.04 -24.49
N VAL A 52 -30.76 -4.19 -25.79
CA VAL A 52 -29.45 -4.51 -26.36
C VAL A 52 -28.92 -3.44 -27.28
N VAL A 53 -29.82 -2.67 -27.93
CA VAL A 53 -29.47 -1.50 -28.73
C VAL A 53 -30.42 -0.36 -28.36
N ARG A 54 -29.87 0.82 -28.10
CA ARG A 54 -30.65 2.03 -27.80
C ARG A 54 -31.41 2.49 -29.06
N GLY A 55 -32.43 3.33 -28.87
CA GLY A 55 -33.21 3.89 -29.99
C GLY A 55 -32.42 4.81 -30.94
N ASN A 56 -31.21 5.20 -30.57
CA ASN A 56 -30.25 5.93 -31.42
C ASN A 56 -29.26 4.99 -32.16
N GLY A 57 -29.44 3.68 -32.07
CA GLY A 57 -28.59 2.68 -32.73
C GLY A 57 -27.34 2.26 -31.96
N THR A 58 -27.04 2.87 -30.80
CA THR A 58 -25.85 2.50 -30.01
C THR A 58 -26.06 1.16 -29.29
N PRO A 59 -25.16 0.16 -29.46
CA PRO A 59 -25.24 -1.09 -28.71
C PRO A 59 -24.99 -0.85 -27.21
N LEU A 60 -25.65 -1.63 -26.37
CA LEU A 60 -25.41 -1.64 -24.92
C LEU A 60 -24.31 -2.64 -24.55
N PHE A 61 -23.75 -2.43 -23.35
CA PHE A 61 -22.62 -3.17 -22.81
C PHE A 61 -22.70 -4.69 -23.04
N LEU A 62 -23.84 -5.32 -22.72
CA LEU A 62 -23.95 -6.79 -22.83
C LEU A 62 -23.85 -7.31 -24.26
N LEU A 63 -24.41 -6.59 -25.24
CA LEU A 63 -24.32 -7.00 -26.64
C LEU A 63 -22.90 -6.80 -27.18
N ALA A 64 -22.31 -5.63 -26.91
CA ALA A 64 -20.94 -5.33 -27.32
C ALA A 64 -19.95 -6.31 -26.69
N ASN A 65 -20.02 -6.52 -25.36
CA ASN A 65 -19.14 -7.43 -24.64
C ASN A 65 -19.30 -8.89 -25.10
N ALA A 66 -20.52 -9.39 -25.32
CA ALA A 66 -20.72 -10.75 -25.84
C ALA A 66 -20.12 -10.93 -27.23
N TYR A 67 -20.36 -9.98 -28.14
CA TYR A 67 -19.80 -10.01 -29.48
C TYR A 67 -18.27 -9.93 -29.47
N ASP A 68 -17.71 -8.94 -28.78
CA ASP A 68 -16.27 -8.70 -28.73
C ASP A 68 -15.52 -9.88 -28.07
N ASP A 69 -16.06 -10.46 -26.99
CA ASP A 69 -15.44 -11.63 -26.35
C ASP A 69 -15.37 -12.82 -27.32
N ALA A 70 -16.44 -13.05 -28.08
CA ALA A 70 -16.47 -14.13 -29.06
C ALA A 70 -15.56 -13.87 -30.26
N ASP A 71 -15.58 -12.64 -30.80
CA ASP A 71 -14.76 -12.21 -31.93
C ASP A 71 -13.26 -12.26 -31.60
N MET A 72 -12.90 -11.84 -30.38
CA MET A 72 -11.52 -11.89 -29.88
C MET A 72 -11.10 -13.28 -29.37
N GLY A 73 -11.99 -14.28 -29.40
CA GLY A 73 -11.68 -15.65 -28.96
C GLY A 73 -11.38 -15.78 -27.47
N ILE A 74 -12.04 -14.98 -26.61
CA ILE A 74 -11.86 -15.01 -25.17
C ILE A 74 -12.23 -16.38 -24.60
N THR A 75 -11.26 -17.04 -23.98
CA THR A 75 -11.45 -18.39 -23.42
C THR A 75 -11.89 -18.39 -21.97
N HIS A 76 -11.45 -17.40 -21.18
CA HIS A 76 -11.74 -17.28 -19.74
C HIS A 76 -12.22 -15.87 -19.45
N VAL A 77 -13.41 -15.72 -18.87
CA VAL A 77 -13.94 -14.42 -18.46
C VAL A 77 -13.78 -14.26 -16.95
N ILE A 78 -12.87 -13.36 -16.56
CA ILE A 78 -12.58 -13.03 -15.15
C ILE A 78 -13.13 -11.64 -14.86
N ARG A 79 -14.04 -11.51 -13.89
CA ARG A 79 -14.70 -10.23 -13.56
C ARG A 79 -15.21 -10.21 -12.12
N GLY A 80 -15.60 -9.04 -11.64
CA GLY A 80 -16.19 -8.90 -10.30
C GLY A 80 -17.52 -9.65 -10.15
N GLU A 81 -17.81 -10.14 -8.95
CA GLU A 81 -19.05 -10.88 -8.65
C GLU A 81 -20.33 -10.06 -8.86
N ASP A 82 -20.24 -8.72 -8.92
CA ASP A 82 -21.36 -7.85 -9.26
C ASP A 82 -21.88 -8.07 -10.69
N HIS A 83 -21.11 -8.77 -11.54
CA HIS A 83 -21.53 -9.19 -12.87
C HIS A 83 -22.16 -10.58 -12.94
N VAL A 84 -22.21 -11.35 -11.84
CA VAL A 84 -22.80 -12.71 -11.82
C VAL A 84 -24.22 -12.70 -12.38
N ASN A 85 -25.05 -11.77 -11.92
CA ASN A 85 -26.46 -11.67 -12.33
C ASN A 85 -26.64 -11.28 -13.81
N SER A 86 -25.61 -10.72 -14.46
CA SER A 86 -25.65 -10.39 -15.89
C SER A 86 -25.13 -11.51 -16.80
N THR A 87 -24.40 -12.48 -16.25
CA THR A 87 -23.88 -13.63 -17.01
C THR A 87 -24.94 -14.43 -17.77
N PRO A 88 -26.14 -14.75 -17.23
CA PRO A 88 -27.11 -15.49 -18.02
C PRO A 88 -27.60 -14.70 -19.25
N LYS A 89 -27.73 -13.37 -19.14
CA LYS A 89 -28.08 -12.50 -20.28
C LYS A 89 -26.97 -12.49 -21.34
N TYR A 90 -25.70 -12.47 -20.92
CA TYR A 90 -24.54 -12.59 -21.79
C TYR A 90 -24.52 -13.94 -22.54
N LEU A 91 -24.75 -15.06 -21.84
CA LEU A 91 -24.76 -16.39 -22.45
C LEU A 91 -25.88 -16.57 -23.47
N LEU A 92 -27.09 -16.07 -23.16
CA LEU A 92 -28.22 -16.08 -24.09
C LEU A 92 -27.94 -15.29 -25.37
N LEU A 93 -27.19 -14.19 -25.28
CA LEU A 93 -26.77 -13.43 -26.46
C LEU A 93 -25.81 -14.22 -27.34
N LEU A 94 -24.80 -14.86 -26.74
CA LEU A 94 -23.86 -15.72 -27.47
C LEU A 94 -24.59 -16.85 -28.20
N ASP A 95 -25.50 -17.53 -27.51
CA ASP A 95 -26.30 -18.61 -28.11
C ASP A 95 -27.12 -18.10 -29.30
N ALA A 96 -27.79 -16.95 -29.15
CA ALA A 96 -28.61 -16.36 -30.20
C ALA A 96 -27.79 -15.88 -31.40
N LEU A 97 -26.55 -15.45 -31.18
CA LEU A 97 -25.60 -15.08 -32.23
C LEU A 97 -24.93 -16.29 -32.87
N GLY A 98 -25.16 -17.51 -32.35
CA GLY A 98 -24.47 -18.73 -32.80
C GLY A 98 -22.97 -18.72 -32.50
N MET A 99 -22.56 -17.96 -31.47
CA MET A 99 -21.16 -17.75 -31.09
C MET A 99 -20.74 -18.71 -29.98
N ALA A 100 -19.45 -19.06 -29.97
CA ALA A 100 -18.90 -19.93 -28.94
C ALA A 100 -18.93 -19.24 -27.57
N ARG A 101 -19.34 -20.00 -26.53
CA ARG A 101 -19.22 -19.56 -25.15
C ARG A 101 -17.77 -19.64 -24.67
N PRO A 102 -17.33 -18.76 -23.75
CA PRO A 102 -16.07 -18.93 -23.03
C PRO A 102 -15.99 -20.31 -22.37
N LYS A 103 -14.77 -20.85 -22.28
CA LYS A 103 -14.51 -22.15 -21.66
C LYS A 103 -14.70 -22.11 -20.14
N ALA A 104 -14.48 -20.95 -19.53
CA ALA A 104 -14.64 -20.78 -18.10
C ALA A 104 -15.01 -19.34 -17.72
N PHE A 105 -15.65 -19.22 -16.55
CA PHE A 105 -15.90 -17.95 -15.86
C PHE A 105 -15.26 -18.00 -14.48
N ALA A 106 -14.79 -16.84 -14.00
CA ALA A 106 -14.33 -16.67 -12.64
C ALA A 106 -14.85 -15.32 -12.12
N HIS A 107 -15.80 -15.39 -11.18
CA HIS A 107 -16.36 -14.18 -10.56
C HIS A 107 -15.63 -13.85 -9.25
N MET A 108 -14.72 -12.89 -9.33
CA MET A 108 -13.86 -12.44 -8.23
C MET A 108 -14.67 -11.79 -7.10
N PRO A 109 -14.32 -12.04 -5.82
CA PRO A 109 -15.03 -11.47 -4.69
C PRO A 109 -14.94 -9.94 -4.66
N LEU A 110 -15.95 -9.28 -4.08
CA LEU A 110 -15.89 -7.85 -3.84
C LEU A 110 -14.84 -7.50 -2.80
N LEU A 111 -14.14 -6.40 -3.04
CA LEU A 111 -13.33 -5.75 -2.03
C LEU A 111 -14.22 -4.90 -1.11
N VAL A 112 -14.01 -5.05 0.19
CA VAL A 112 -14.74 -4.33 1.23
C VAL A 112 -13.81 -3.56 2.16
N ASN A 113 -14.33 -2.51 2.79
CA ASN A 113 -13.64 -1.75 3.81
C ASN A 113 -13.79 -2.38 5.21
N GLU A 114 -13.28 -1.72 6.24
CA GLU A 114 -13.26 -2.23 7.63
C GLU A 114 -14.68 -2.45 8.18
N GLN A 115 -15.66 -1.69 7.68
CA GLN A 115 -17.08 -1.87 8.02
C GLN A 115 -17.80 -2.89 7.12
N ARG A 116 -17.06 -3.70 6.36
CA ARG A 116 -17.55 -4.68 5.38
C ARG A 116 -18.45 -4.09 4.29
N LYS A 117 -18.31 -2.80 3.98
CA LYS A 117 -19.00 -2.15 2.88
C LYS A 117 -18.15 -2.21 1.62
N LYS A 118 -18.79 -2.38 0.46
CA LYS A 118 -18.11 -2.33 -0.85
C LYS A 118 -17.27 -1.05 -0.95
N LEU A 119 -16.00 -1.22 -1.29
CA LEU A 119 -15.09 -0.11 -1.55
C LEU A 119 -15.64 0.81 -2.64
N SER A 120 -15.44 2.11 -2.47
CA SER A 120 -15.92 3.11 -3.40
C SER A 120 -15.00 4.32 -3.45
N LYS A 121 -14.78 4.85 -4.66
CA LYS A 121 -14.00 6.09 -4.90
C LYS A 121 -14.49 7.31 -4.10
N ARG A 122 -15.73 7.31 -3.62
CA ARG A 122 -16.32 8.43 -2.87
C ARG A 122 -15.98 8.41 -1.39
N ARG A 123 -15.66 7.24 -0.84
CA ARG A 123 -15.50 7.04 0.61
C ARG A 123 -14.13 6.49 0.99
N ASP A 124 -13.47 5.82 0.05
CA ASP A 124 -12.31 4.99 0.32
C ASP A 124 -11.20 5.36 -0.68
N ASP A 125 -9.95 5.29 -0.23
CA ASP A 125 -8.77 5.46 -1.08
C ASP A 125 -8.56 4.17 -1.89
N VAL A 126 -9.01 4.18 -3.14
CA VAL A 126 -9.01 3.02 -4.06
C VAL A 126 -8.20 3.29 -5.33
N SER A 127 -7.53 4.43 -5.40
CA SER A 127 -6.79 4.86 -6.58
C SER A 127 -5.38 4.29 -6.55
N VAL A 128 -5.05 3.43 -7.50
CA VAL A 128 -3.68 2.90 -7.63
C VAL A 128 -2.66 4.03 -7.84
N ALA A 129 -3.05 5.12 -8.50
CA ALA A 129 -2.20 6.29 -8.68
C ALA A 129 -1.87 6.98 -7.34
N ASP A 130 -2.84 7.08 -6.43
CA ASP A 130 -2.66 7.71 -5.13
C ASP A 130 -1.68 6.87 -4.28
N TYR A 131 -1.76 5.53 -4.35
CA TYR A 131 -0.77 4.65 -3.72
C TYR A 131 0.63 4.79 -4.32
N ARG A 132 0.76 4.92 -5.65
CA ARG A 132 2.06 5.19 -6.29
C ARG A 132 2.65 6.52 -5.77
N ASP A 133 1.84 7.56 -5.73
CA ASP A 133 2.29 8.90 -5.29
C ASP A 133 2.64 8.93 -3.79
N ARG A 134 2.08 7.98 -3.01
CA ARG A 134 2.44 7.71 -1.61
C ARG A 134 3.67 6.79 -1.45
N GLY A 135 4.36 6.45 -2.54
CA GLY A 135 5.61 5.68 -2.49
C GLY A 135 5.44 4.18 -2.27
N PHE A 136 4.31 3.60 -2.66
CA PHE A 136 4.15 2.15 -2.73
C PHE A 136 4.79 1.58 -4.00
N LEU A 137 5.48 0.45 -3.86
CA LEU A 137 6.10 -0.27 -4.97
C LEU A 137 5.03 -1.00 -5.81
N PRO A 138 5.18 -1.07 -7.13
CA PRO A 138 4.22 -1.76 -7.98
C PRO A 138 4.16 -3.26 -7.68
N GLU A 139 5.30 -3.92 -7.41
CA GLU A 139 5.36 -5.33 -7.03
C GLU A 139 4.64 -5.61 -5.71
N ALA A 140 4.73 -4.70 -4.73
CA ALA A 140 4.01 -4.82 -3.47
C ALA A 140 2.50 -4.68 -3.67
N MET A 141 2.06 -3.79 -4.56
CA MET A 141 0.65 -3.65 -4.91
C MET A 141 0.11 -4.91 -5.59
N VAL A 142 0.83 -5.46 -6.57
CA VAL A 142 0.43 -6.72 -7.24
C VAL A 142 0.36 -7.85 -6.23
N ASN A 143 1.40 -8.02 -5.41
CA ASN A 143 1.44 -9.06 -4.39
C ASN A 143 0.30 -8.89 -3.37
N TYR A 144 0.02 -7.68 -2.91
CA TYR A 144 -1.05 -7.46 -1.95
C TYR A 144 -2.43 -7.72 -2.56
N LEU A 145 -2.68 -7.24 -3.78
CA LEU A 145 -3.96 -7.45 -4.47
C LEU A 145 -4.20 -8.93 -4.78
N SER A 146 -3.16 -9.71 -5.09
CA SER A 146 -3.31 -11.15 -5.28
C SER A 146 -3.75 -11.85 -3.99
N LEU A 147 -3.34 -11.36 -2.81
CA LEU A 147 -3.76 -11.91 -1.52
C LEU A 147 -5.23 -11.61 -1.18
N LEU A 148 -5.91 -10.76 -1.94
CA LEU A 148 -7.32 -10.40 -1.72
C LEU A 148 -8.24 -11.43 -2.35
N GLY A 149 -8.42 -12.54 -1.65
CA GLY A 149 -9.27 -13.66 -2.07
C GLY A 149 -8.47 -14.91 -2.43
N TRP A 150 -7.15 -14.82 -2.58
CA TRP A 150 -6.27 -15.97 -2.75
C TRP A 150 -5.18 -15.95 -1.68
N GLY A 151 -4.65 -17.11 -1.32
CA GLY A 151 -3.52 -17.23 -0.40
C GLY A 151 -2.63 -18.39 -0.82
N PRO A 152 -1.30 -18.22 -0.83
CA PRO A 152 -0.39 -19.31 -1.19
C PRO A 152 -0.48 -20.45 -0.16
N ALA A 153 -0.46 -21.68 -0.65
CA ALA A 153 -0.70 -22.87 0.17
C ALA A 153 0.34 -23.09 1.29
N ASP A 154 1.55 -22.56 1.12
CA ASP A 154 2.63 -22.64 2.10
C ASP A 154 2.65 -21.46 3.10
N GLY A 155 1.70 -20.53 2.98
CA GLY A 155 1.51 -19.42 3.91
C GLY A 155 2.52 -18.27 3.78
N VAL A 156 3.47 -18.33 2.84
CA VAL A 156 4.42 -17.22 2.63
C VAL A 156 3.78 -16.19 1.70
N GLU A 157 3.30 -15.10 2.31
CA GLU A 157 2.48 -14.10 1.63
C GLU A 157 3.29 -13.10 0.79
N VAL A 158 4.55 -12.81 1.13
CA VAL A 158 5.37 -11.84 0.41
C VAL A 158 6.34 -12.56 -0.53
N ARG A 159 6.22 -12.31 -1.83
CA ARG A 159 6.96 -13.01 -2.89
C ARG A 159 7.26 -12.13 -4.09
N PRO A 160 8.29 -12.46 -4.88
CA PRO A 160 8.43 -11.94 -6.24
C PRO A 160 7.16 -12.20 -7.06
N VAL A 161 6.77 -11.24 -7.89
CA VAL A 161 5.56 -11.36 -8.74
C VAL A 161 5.61 -12.59 -9.65
N ALA A 162 6.80 -12.98 -10.13
CA ALA A 162 6.97 -14.18 -10.94
C ALA A 162 6.52 -15.46 -10.21
N GLU A 163 6.89 -15.62 -8.93
CA GLU A 163 6.45 -16.76 -8.13
C GLU A 163 4.93 -16.75 -7.89
N ILE A 164 4.34 -15.56 -7.72
CA ILE A 164 2.88 -15.43 -7.60
C ILE A 164 2.22 -15.92 -8.88
N VAL A 165 2.73 -15.53 -10.05
CA VAL A 165 2.19 -15.99 -11.35
C VAL A 165 2.26 -17.52 -11.47
N ASP A 166 3.35 -18.14 -11.03
CA ASP A 166 3.51 -19.60 -11.09
C ASP A 166 2.56 -20.35 -10.14
N LEU A 167 2.21 -19.73 -9.00
CA LEU A 167 1.36 -20.33 -7.97
C LEU A 167 -0.13 -19.99 -8.11
N TYR A 168 -0.48 -18.90 -8.80
CA TYR A 168 -1.83 -18.37 -8.80
C TYR A 168 -2.77 -19.20 -9.66
N ARG A 169 -3.78 -19.78 -9.03
CA ARG A 169 -4.85 -20.53 -9.70
C ARG A 169 -6.19 -19.87 -9.39
N LEU A 170 -7.03 -19.72 -10.41
CA LEU A 170 -8.36 -19.10 -10.25
C LEU A 170 -9.26 -19.94 -9.34
N GLU A 171 -9.09 -21.26 -9.38
CA GLU A 171 -9.84 -22.23 -8.58
C GLU A 171 -9.52 -22.15 -7.08
N ASP A 172 -8.37 -21.57 -6.71
CA ASP A 172 -7.95 -21.39 -5.32
C ASP A 172 -8.46 -20.06 -4.72
N VAL A 173 -9.21 -19.27 -5.51
CA VAL A 173 -9.80 -18.00 -5.05
C VAL A 173 -11.04 -18.29 -4.21
N ASN A 174 -11.08 -17.73 -3.00
CA ASN A 174 -12.22 -17.77 -2.10
C ASN A 174 -13.32 -16.80 -2.56
N PRO A 175 -14.60 -17.24 -2.64
CA PRO A 175 -15.71 -16.40 -3.09
C PRO A 175 -16.18 -15.35 -2.06
N SER A 176 -15.64 -15.37 -0.85
CA SER A 176 -16.01 -14.45 0.23
C SER A 176 -15.45 -13.04 0.00
N PRO A 177 -16.17 -11.97 0.35
CA PRO A 177 -15.66 -10.60 0.22
C PRO A 177 -14.31 -10.41 0.93
N ALA A 178 -13.34 -9.80 0.24
CA ALA A 178 -12.00 -9.59 0.75
C ALA A 178 -11.87 -8.20 1.39
N PHE A 179 -11.44 -8.14 2.64
CA PHE A 179 -11.17 -6.87 3.33
C PHE A 179 -9.86 -6.26 2.82
N PHE A 180 -9.94 -5.03 2.30
CA PHE A 180 -8.77 -4.25 1.96
C PHE A 180 -8.21 -3.62 3.25
N ASP A 181 -7.19 -4.26 3.81
CA ASP A 181 -6.40 -3.81 4.95
C ASP A 181 -5.16 -2.99 4.53
N PRO A 182 -5.15 -1.65 4.71
CA PRO A 182 -4.00 -0.81 4.39
C PRO A 182 -2.75 -1.10 5.23
N LYS A 183 -2.91 -1.65 6.45
CA LYS A 183 -1.77 -2.00 7.31
C LYS A 183 -1.04 -3.23 6.75
N LYS A 184 -1.79 -4.21 6.26
CA LYS A 184 -1.21 -5.38 5.57
C LYS A 184 -0.51 -4.96 4.28
N LEU A 185 -1.11 -4.07 3.48
CA LEU A 185 -0.43 -3.51 2.30
C LEU A 185 0.88 -2.79 2.66
N SER A 186 0.86 -1.97 3.72
CA SER A 186 2.06 -1.29 4.22
C SER A 186 3.15 -2.26 4.69
N PHE A 187 2.77 -3.38 5.33
CA PHE A 187 3.70 -4.45 5.68
C PHE A 187 4.31 -5.12 4.45
N VAL A 188 3.48 -5.57 3.50
CA VAL A 188 3.94 -6.17 2.23
C VAL A 188 4.89 -5.22 1.50
N ASN A 189 4.54 -3.93 1.45
CA ASN A 189 5.39 -2.92 0.81
C ASN A 189 6.75 -2.75 1.48
N ALA A 190 6.79 -2.74 2.81
CA ALA A 190 8.05 -2.65 3.56
C ALA A 190 8.97 -3.85 3.31
N GLU A 191 8.41 -5.06 3.23
CA GLU A 191 9.18 -6.27 2.87
C GLU A 191 9.73 -6.19 1.44
N HIS A 192 8.95 -5.70 0.48
CA HIS A 192 9.43 -5.45 -0.88
C HIS A 192 10.50 -4.36 -0.94
N ILE A 193 10.39 -3.29 -0.14
CA ILE A 193 11.46 -2.29 -0.04
C ILE A 193 12.74 -2.92 0.49
N ARG A 194 12.67 -3.72 1.55
CA ARG A 194 13.84 -4.42 2.12
C ARG A 194 14.47 -5.45 1.18
N SER A 195 13.69 -6.04 0.27
CA SER A 195 14.22 -7.02 -0.69
C SER A 195 14.95 -6.38 -1.87
N LEU A 196 14.82 -5.07 -2.08
CA LEU A 196 15.58 -4.35 -3.10
C LEU A 196 17.09 -4.36 -2.75
N SER A 197 17.94 -4.36 -3.78
CA SER A 197 19.32 -3.94 -3.56
C SER A 197 19.36 -2.49 -3.10
N THR A 198 20.34 -2.11 -2.28
CA THR A 198 20.46 -0.74 -1.78
C THR A 198 20.52 0.30 -2.91
N ALA A 199 21.22 0.00 -4.01
CA ALA A 199 21.29 0.87 -5.18
C ALA A 199 19.91 1.04 -5.87
N GLU A 200 19.11 -0.02 -5.93
CA GLU A 200 17.74 0.03 -6.46
C GLU A 200 16.82 0.84 -5.54
N PHE A 201 16.94 0.66 -4.23
CA PHE A 201 16.20 1.42 -3.23
C PHE A 201 16.48 2.93 -3.35
N VAL A 202 17.75 3.33 -3.38
CA VAL A 202 18.15 4.74 -3.55
C VAL A 202 17.55 5.32 -4.83
N ARG A 203 17.70 4.63 -5.97
CA ARG A 203 17.17 5.09 -7.26
C ARG A 203 15.65 5.25 -7.24
N ARG A 204 14.93 4.35 -6.56
CA ARG A 204 13.46 4.44 -6.46
C ARG A 204 12.99 5.50 -5.47
N ALA A 205 13.77 5.79 -4.44
CA ALA A 205 13.47 6.84 -3.47
C ALA A 205 13.77 8.25 -4.02
N GLU A 206 14.72 8.40 -4.94
CA GLU A 206 15.15 9.68 -5.51
C GLU A 206 13.99 10.61 -5.96
N PRO A 207 12.95 10.15 -6.68
CA PRO A 207 11.83 11.00 -7.08
C PRO A 207 11.00 11.59 -5.91
N PHE A 208 11.15 11.04 -4.71
CA PHE A 208 10.45 11.47 -3.49
C PHE A 208 11.29 12.44 -2.63
N LEU A 209 12.52 12.76 -3.05
CA LEU A 209 13.41 13.67 -2.34
C LEU A 209 13.19 15.11 -2.83
N SER A 210 12.61 15.97 -1.99
CA SER A 210 12.30 17.36 -2.36
C SER A 210 13.50 18.32 -2.31
N ARG A 211 14.59 17.97 -1.60
CA ARG A 211 15.83 18.79 -1.50
C ARG A 211 16.94 18.41 -2.49
N GLY A 212 16.61 17.61 -3.51
CA GLY A 212 17.53 17.32 -4.63
C GLY A 212 18.83 16.62 -4.19
N PRO A 213 20.00 16.97 -4.78
CA PRO A 213 21.25 16.24 -4.59
C PRO A 213 21.72 16.10 -3.13
N ALA A 214 21.37 17.06 -2.26
CA ALA A 214 21.78 17.00 -0.85
C ALA A 214 21.02 15.89 -0.08
N SER A 215 19.72 15.72 -0.33
CA SER A 215 18.96 14.58 0.20
C SER A 215 19.44 13.26 -0.41
N LEU A 216 19.82 13.25 -1.69
CA LEU A 216 20.34 12.04 -2.31
C LEU A 216 21.65 11.58 -1.65
N ALA A 217 22.60 12.49 -1.44
CA ALA A 217 23.85 12.17 -0.75
C ALA A 217 23.62 11.70 0.69
N ALA A 218 22.71 12.34 1.43
CA ALA A 218 22.34 11.92 2.78
C ALA A 218 21.62 10.55 2.81
N LEU A 219 20.83 10.23 1.77
CA LEU A 219 20.26 8.90 1.62
C LEU A 219 21.33 7.86 1.34
N GLU A 220 22.29 8.16 0.46
CA GLU A 220 23.37 7.24 0.10
C GLU A 220 24.24 6.88 1.31
N SER A 221 24.47 7.81 2.24
CA SER A 221 25.31 7.56 3.42
C SER A 221 24.62 6.70 4.50
N LEU A 222 23.30 6.76 4.61
CA LEU A 222 22.50 5.94 5.55
C LEU A 222 21.48 5.06 4.83
N ALA A 223 21.83 4.57 3.63
CA ALA A 223 20.87 3.90 2.75
C ALA A 223 20.33 2.62 3.38
N THR A 224 21.21 1.78 3.95
CA THR A 224 20.84 0.53 4.60
C THR A 224 19.96 0.78 5.82
N GLU A 225 20.34 1.71 6.69
CA GLU A 225 19.60 2.07 7.90
C GLU A 225 18.22 2.62 7.57
N THR A 226 18.11 3.39 6.49
CA THR A 226 16.86 3.98 6.03
C THR A 226 15.96 2.92 5.40
N GLN A 227 16.51 2.06 4.54
CA GLN A 227 15.80 0.96 3.89
C GLN A 227 15.15 0.00 4.90
N GLU A 228 15.86 -0.33 5.98
CA GLU A 228 15.33 -1.19 7.05
C GLU A 228 14.16 -0.56 7.83
N ARG A 229 14.05 0.78 7.83
CA ARG A 229 13.12 1.53 8.67
C ARG A 229 11.82 1.89 7.96
N VAL A 230 11.89 2.23 6.68
CA VAL A 230 10.77 2.81 5.94
C VAL A 230 9.77 1.76 5.47
N ARG A 231 8.51 2.18 5.37
CA ARG A 231 7.41 1.37 4.85
C ARG A 231 6.92 1.86 3.50
N THR A 232 7.18 3.11 3.14
CA THR A 232 6.95 3.67 1.81
C THR A 232 8.10 4.59 1.42
N LEU A 233 8.27 4.83 0.12
CA LEU A 233 9.36 5.70 -0.37
C LEU A 233 9.19 7.17 0.06
N THR A 234 7.96 7.63 0.35
CA THR A 234 7.73 8.99 0.89
C THR A 234 8.22 9.16 2.33
N GLU A 235 8.42 8.07 3.08
CA GLU A 235 8.96 8.13 4.43
C GLU A 235 10.48 8.35 4.45
N VAL A 236 11.15 8.27 3.29
CA VAL A 236 12.61 8.39 3.18
C VAL A 236 13.09 9.79 3.56
N GLU A 237 12.62 10.84 2.87
CA GLU A 237 13.12 12.20 3.13
C GLU A 237 12.94 12.65 4.59
N PRO A 238 11.77 12.45 5.25
CA PRO A 238 11.62 12.78 6.67
C PRO A 238 12.61 12.06 7.62
N MET A 239 13.13 10.89 7.23
CA MET A 239 14.10 10.14 8.04
C MET A 239 15.52 10.70 7.94
N ILE A 240 15.88 11.30 6.81
CA ILE A 240 17.24 11.81 6.53
C ILE A 240 17.34 13.34 6.54
N GLU A 241 16.21 14.05 6.54
CA GLU A 241 16.14 15.51 6.44
C GLU A 241 17.07 16.23 7.43
N PHE A 242 17.20 15.70 8.65
CA PHE A 242 18.03 16.27 9.70
C PHE A 242 19.52 16.37 9.31
N LEU A 243 19.99 15.55 8.36
CA LEU A 243 21.35 15.62 7.83
C LEU A 243 21.53 16.79 6.86
N VAL A 244 20.45 17.29 6.25
CA VAL A 244 20.52 18.25 5.15
C VAL A 244 20.19 19.67 5.59
N VAL A 245 19.27 19.84 6.54
CA VAL A 245 18.86 21.16 7.05
C VAL A 245 19.78 21.66 8.16
N ASP A 246 19.89 22.97 8.37
CA ASP A 246 20.66 23.51 9.51
C ASP A 246 19.95 23.20 10.83
N GLU A 247 18.66 23.55 10.90
CA GLU A 247 17.78 23.34 12.04
C GLU A 247 16.59 22.45 11.65
N PRO A 248 16.46 21.23 12.19
CA PRO A 248 15.32 20.38 11.93
C PRO A 248 14.07 20.89 12.63
N GLU A 249 12.90 20.65 12.03
CA GLU A 249 11.62 20.94 12.66
C GLU A 249 11.46 20.13 13.96
N MET A 250 11.17 20.83 15.06
CA MET A 250 10.94 20.22 16.36
C MET A 250 9.48 19.77 16.48
N ASP A 251 9.24 18.46 16.42
CA ASP A 251 7.92 17.89 16.67
C ASP A 251 7.52 18.12 18.13
N GLU A 252 6.39 18.80 18.35
CA GLU A 252 5.94 19.20 19.69
C GLU A 252 5.70 17.98 20.60
N ALA A 253 5.17 16.88 20.06
CA ALA A 253 4.94 15.66 20.82
C ALA A 253 6.27 15.03 21.26
N SER A 254 7.25 14.98 20.36
CA SER A 254 8.61 14.51 20.64
C SER A 254 9.33 15.38 21.66
N TRP A 255 9.26 16.71 21.50
CA TRP A 255 9.80 17.67 22.47
C TRP A 255 9.18 17.47 23.85
N ASN A 256 7.85 17.48 23.94
CA ASN A 256 7.15 17.32 25.21
C ASN A 256 7.51 16.00 25.90
N LYS A 257 7.65 14.91 25.15
CA LYS A 257 7.96 13.58 25.68
C LYS A 257 9.41 13.46 26.16
N ALA A 258 10.37 13.91 25.35
CA ALA A 258 11.80 13.66 25.60
C ALA A 258 12.49 14.79 26.35
N ILE A 259 12.04 16.03 26.16
CA ILE A 259 12.67 17.24 26.71
C ILE A 259 11.87 17.73 27.92
N THR A 260 10.60 18.11 27.76
CA THR A 260 9.81 18.70 28.86
C THR A 260 9.50 17.70 29.99
N LYS A 261 9.09 16.48 29.64
CA LYS A 261 8.80 15.39 30.59
C LYS A 261 9.98 14.45 30.80
N GLY A 262 11.10 14.71 30.12
CA GLY A 262 12.31 13.93 30.27
C GLY A 262 12.88 14.06 31.68
N ARG A 263 13.62 13.04 32.13
CA ARG A 263 14.30 13.06 33.43
C ARG A 263 15.73 13.54 33.24
N ASN A 264 16.19 14.45 34.10
CA ASN A 264 17.56 14.96 34.15
C ASN A 264 18.04 15.45 32.77
N VAL A 265 17.16 16.13 32.02
CA VAL A 265 17.44 16.49 30.62
C VAL A 265 18.57 17.50 30.53
N THR A 266 18.56 18.50 31.40
CA THR A 266 19.61 19.50 31.52
C THR A 266 20.96 18.84 31.77
N GLU A 267 21.05 17.99 32.79
CA GLU A 267 22.27 17.27 33.16
C GLU A 267 22.72 16.32 32.05
N MET A 268 21.77 15.64 31.38
CA MET A 268 22.05 14.74 30.27
C MET A 268 22.65 15.49 29.08
N LEU A 269 22.11 16.64 28.71
CA LEU A 269 22.63 17.44 27.60
C LEU A 269 24.01 18.03 27.95
N ASP A 270 24.17 18.60 29.15
CA ASP A 270 25.45 19.14 29.62
C ASP A 270 26.55 18.06 29.62
N ALA A 271 26.25 16.87 30.16
CA ALA A 271 27.18 15.75 30.18
C ALA A 271 27.47 15.21 28.76
N THR A 272 26.46 15.13 27.89
CA THR A 272 26.65 14.66 26.50
C THR A 272 27.56 15.60 25.74
N ILE A 273 27.35 16.91 25.86
CA ILE A 273 28.19 17.94 25.22
C ILE A 273 29.64 17.77 25.68
N GLY A 274 29.89 17.70 26.99
CA GLY A 274 31.25 17.56 27.52
C GLY A 274 31.94 16.25 27.11
N ARG A 275 31.20 15.12 27.09
CA ARG A 275 31.76 13.82 26.68
C ARG A 275 32.07 13.76 25.20
N LEU A 276 31.23 14.35 24.34
CA LEU A 276 31.46 14.41 22.90
C LEU A 276 32.55 15.42 22.52
N GLU A 277 32.65 16.55 23.22
CA GLU A 277 33.74 17.52 23.02
C GLU A 277 35.11 16.91 23.29
N ALA A 278 35.20 16.00 24.27
CA ALA A 278 36.42 15.30 24.64
C ALA A 278 36.82 14.18 23.68
N LEU A 279 35.97 13.81 22.70
CA LEU A 279 36.35 12.87 21.66
C LEU A 279 37.22 13.57 20.61
N ASP A 280 38.35 12.94 20.29
CA ASP A 280 39.20 13.32 19.16
C ASP A 280 38.48 13.09 17.83
N GLU A 281 38.80 13.88 16.81
CA GLU A 281 38.18 13.78 15.48
C GLU A 281 38.35 12.38 14.87
N ASP A 282 39.55 11.79 15.00
CA ASP A 282 39.85 10.44 14.50
C ASP A 282 39.04 9.33 15.22
N SER A 283 38.44 9.65 16.37
CA SER A 283 37.63 8.72 17.17
C SER A 283 36.12 8.93 17.00
N TRP A 284 35.67 9.83 16.10
CA TRP A 284 34.25 10.13 15.88
C TRP A 284 33.52 8.99 15.12
N THR A 285 33.38 7.85 15.78
CA THR A 285 32.80 6.61 15.26
C THR A 285 31.56 6.20 16.05
N PRO A 286 30.63 5.40 15.48
CA PRO A 286 29.40 5.04 16.19
C PRO A 286 29.63 4.37 17.56
N PRO A 287 30.59 3.42 17.71
CA PRO A 287 30.89 2.82 19.01
C PRO A 287 31.40 3.82 20.05
N ALA A 288 32.30 4.74 19.65
CA ALA A 288 32.86 5.75 20.56
C ALA A 288 31.80 6.79 20.98
N VAL A 289 30.94 7.21 20.04
CA VAL A 289 29.79 8.07 20.34
C VAL A 289 28.83 7.38 21.31
N GLN A 290 28.53 6.10 21.08
CA GLN A 290 27.68 5.32 21.98
C GLN A 290 28.27 5.23 23.39
N GLU A 291 29.58 4.98 23.52
CA GLU A 291 30.28 4.94 24.80
C GLU A 291 30.23 6.31 25.50
N ALA A 292 30.52 7.39 24.78
CA ALA A 292 30.48 8.76 25.30
C ALA A 292 29.08 9.14 25.82
N VAL A 293 28.03 8.83 25.07
CA VAL A 293 26.64 9.06 25.50
C VAL A 293 26.26 8.14 26.68
N GLY A 294 26.78 6.91 26.72
CA GLY A 294 26.63 6.01 27.86
C GLY A 294 27.28 6.57 29.14
N ALA A 295 28.51 7.08 29.05
CA ALA A 295 29.19 7.73 30.16
C ALA A 295 28.45 9.01 30.61
N ALA A 296 27.96 9.81 29.66
CA ALA A 296 27.13 10.98 29.96
C ALA A 296 25.84 10.61 30.71
N ALA A 297 25.22 9.48 30.38
CA ALA A 297 24.05 8.99 31.12
C ALA A 297 24.39 8.67 32.58
N ILE A 298 25.58 8.13 32.85
CA ILE A 298 26.05 7.87 34.22
C ILE A 298 26.25 9.20 34.96
N ASP A 299 26.95 10.16 34.35
CA ASP A 299 27.21 11.48 34.93
C ASP A 299 25.91 12.25 35.25
N ALA A 300 24.90 12.11 34.40
CA ALA A 300 23.58 12.70 34.56
C ALA A 300 22.67 11.94 35.54
N GLY A 301 23.14 10.85 36.17
CA GLY A 301 22.36 10.05 37.11
C GLY A 301 21.25 9.20 36.48
N LEU A 302 21.32 8.95 35.17
CA LEU A 302 20.45 8.05 34.42
C LEU A 302 21.03 6.64 34.41
N VAL A 303 21.08 6.01 35.58
CA VAL A 303 21.58 4.64 35.78
C VAL A 303 20.50 3.68 36.26
N ASN A 304 20.68 2.38 35.99
CA ASN A 304 19.84 1.31 36.54
C ASN A 304 20.30 0.95 37.97
N ALA A 305 19.68 -0.07 38.57
CA ALA A 305 19.98 -0.47 39.95
C ALA A 305 21.44 -0.97 40.10
N GLU A 306 22.03 -1.45 39.01
CA GLU A 306 23.39 -1.97 38.93
C GLU A 306 24.44 -0.88 38.59
N GLY A 307 24.01 0.38 38.43
CA GLY A 307 24.90 1.49 38.09
C GLY A 307 25.26 1.60 36.59
N ALA A 308 24.68 0.76 35.73
CA ALA A 308 24.88 0.81 34.28
C ALA A 308 23.98 1.87 33.61
N PRO A 309 24.37 2.44 32.47
CA PRO A 309 23.65 3.54 31.83
C PRO A 309 22.26 3.12 31.32
N GLN A 310 21.23 3.91 31.64
CA GLN A 310 19.88 3.77 31.08
C GLN A 310 19.78 4.46 29.72
N LEU A 311 20.39 3.86 28.69
CA LEU A 311 20.40 4.41 27.33
C LEU A 311 19.01 4.73 26.77
N SER A 312 17.98 3.92 27.11
CA SER A 312 16.61 4.19 26.68
C SER A 312 16.03 5.51 27.19
N LYS A 313 16.54 6.05 28.30
CA LYS A 313 16.17 7.39 28.83
C LYS A 313 17.12 8.48 28.35
N ALA A 314 18.41 8.16 28.23
CA ALA A 314 19.45 9.10 27.82
C ALA A 314 19.36 9.52 26.35
N GLN A 315 19.01 8.58 25.46
CA GLN A 315 18.97 8.83 24.01
C GLN A 315 17.86 9.79 23.58
N GLY A 316 16.76 9.88 24.34
CA GLY A 316 15.59 10.68 23.98
C GLY A 316 15.94 12.16 23.77
N PRO A 317 16.48 12.85 24.78
CA PRO A 317 16.93 14.24 24.66
C PRO A 317 17.92 14.48 23.53
N VAL A 318 18.95 13.62 23.43
CA VAL A 318 19.99 13.72 22.40
C VAL A 318 19.36 13.60 21.01
N ARG A 319 18.52 12.58 20.78
CA ARG A 319 17.86 12.38 19.48
C ARG A 319 16.97 13.56 19.11
N VAL A 320 16.16 14.07 20.03
CA VAL A 320 15.27 15.20 19.74
C VAL A 320 16.07 16.47 19.45
N ALA A 321 17.15 16.73 20.18
CA ALA A 321 18.05 17.86 19.89
C ALA A 321 18.60 17.79 18.45
N LEU A 322 18.96 16.58 17.99
CA LEU A 322 19.61 16.39 16.70
C LEU A 322 18.65 16.27 15.53
N THR A 323 17.49 15.64 15.71
CA THR A 323 16.59 15.24 14.63
C THR A 323 15.21 15.90 14.71
N GLY A 324 14.91 16.56 15.82
CA GLY A 324 13.60 17.12 16.13
C GLY A 324 12.53 16.10 16.50
N ARG A 325 12.84 14.79 16.45
CA ARG A 325 11.85 13.71 16.60
C ARG A 325 12.34 12.62 17.55
N THR A 326 11.42 11.91 18.21
CA THR A 326 11.75 10.78 19.10
C THR A 326 12.00 9.47 18.37
N VAL A 327 11.61 9.39 17.10
CA VAL A 327 11.80 8.22 16.22
C VAL A 327 12.64 8.67 15.02
N GLY A 328 13.56 7.83 14.61
CA GLY A 328 14.42 8.05 13.44
C GLY A 328 15.36 6.88 13.22
N LEU A 329 16.38 7.10 12.40
CA LEU A 329 17.47 6.17 12.12
C LEU A 329 18.28 5.81 13.39
N PRO A 330 19.13 4.77 13.36
CA PRO A 330 20.07 4.47 14.43
C PRO A 330 20.84 5.72 14.88
N LEU A 331 20.83 6.01 16.19
CA LEU A 331 21.24 7.33 16.70
C LEU A 331 22.73 7.60 16.51
N TRP A 332 23.56 6.56 16.62
CA TRP A 332 25.00 6.71 16.65
C TRP A 332 25.55 6.98 15.26
N GLU A 333 25.07 6.22 14.28
CA GLU A 333 25.25 6.42 12.86
C GLU A 333 24.76 7.81 12.45
N SER A 334 23.59 8.22 12.95
CA SER A 334 23.05 9.57 12.72
C SER A 334 23.96 10.69 13.26
N ILE A 335 24.56 10.52 14.44
CA ILE A 335 25.49 11.51 15.04
C ILE A 335 26.79 11.59 14.24
N VAL A 336 27.32 10.44 13.83
CA VAL A 336 28.55 10.37 13.03
C VAL A 336 28.34 11.04 11.68
N GLU A 337 27.25 10.70 11.00
CA GLU A 337 26.91 11.24 9.69
C GLU A 337 26.58 12.74 9.75
N LEU A 338 25.91 13.20 10.81
CA LEU A 338 25.64 14.63 11.00
C LEU A 338 26.94 15.45 11.19
N GLY A 339 27.98 14.79 11.71
CA GLY A 339 29.27 15.40 12.01
C GLY A 339 29.34 16.06 13.38
N ARG A 340 30.58 16.20 13.87
CA ARG A 340 30.89 16.68 15.24
C ARG A 340 30.37 18.09 15.52
N GLU A 341 30.69 19.05 14.66
CA GLU A 341 30.32 20.45 14.87
C GLU A 341 28.80 20.65 14.95
N ARG A 342 28.07 20.17 13.92
CA ARG A 342 26.61 20.27 13.86
C ARG A 342 25.92 19.53 15.01
N THR A 343 26.46 18.38 15.42
CA THR A 343 25.95 17.64 16.59
C THR A 343 26.05 18.49 17.85
N LEU A 344 27.24 19.04 18.15
CA LEU A 344 27.46 19.83 19.35
C LEU A 344 26.65 21.12 19.33
N ASP A 345 26.56 21.80 18.19
CA ASP A 345 25.79 23.04 18.07
C ASP A 345 24.30 22.83 18.31
N ARG A 346 23.71 21.76 17.77
CA ARG A 346 22.31 21.41 18.04
C ARG A 346 22.04 21.04 19.49
N LEU A 347 22.97 20.32 20.13
CA LEU A 347 22.88 20.00 21.55
C LEU A 347 22.93 21.27 22.41
N ARG A 348 23.88 22.17 22.14
CA ARG A 348 24.01 23.46 22.84
C ARG A 348 22.79 24.36 22.63
N ALA A 349 22.29 24.44 21.39
CA ALA A 349 21.09 25.21 21.06
C ALA A 349 19.86 24.67 21.80
N THR A 350 19.69 23.35 21.86
CA THR A 350 18.61 22.72 22.64
C THR A 350 18.79 22.99 24.14
N ARG A 351 20.01 22.88 24.65
CA ARG A 351 20.33 23.14 26.06
C ARG A 351 20.06 24.60 26.47
N ALA A 352 20.31 25.56 25.58
CA ALA A 352 20.05 26.97 25.81
C ALA A 352 18.54 27.33 25.86
N ARG A 353 17.68 26.45 25.34
CA ARG A 353 16.21 26.58 25.39
C ARG A 353 15.58 26.02 26.67
N LEU A 354 16.36 25.32 27.50
CA LEU A 354 15.98 24.79 28.80
C LEU A 354 16.34 25.78 29.91
#